data_AF-A0A3N4JVM2-F1
#
_entry.id   AF-A0A3N4JVM2-F1
#
_cell.length_a   1.000
_cell.length_b   1.000
_cell.length_c   1.000
_cell.angle_alpha   90.00
_cell.angle_beta   90.00
_cell.angle_gamma   90.00
#
_symmetry.space_group_name_H-M   'P 1'
#
loop_
_entity.id
_entity.type
_entity.pdbx_description
1 polymer ?
#
loop_
_entity_poly.entity_id
_entity_poly.type
_entity_poly.pdbx_seq_one_letter_code
_entity_poly.pdbx_strand_id
1 'polypeptide(L)' 'KRSSWEAEKDWGNYTFTDEMSNEISAVFGLNHVWRETGEKWHNDCLGAKKKQGETVMYWGMVMWGWKGPFFV' A
#
# COMPACT_ATOMS: atom_id res chain seq x y z
N LYS A 1 10.63 13.89 -31.00
CA LYS A 1 9.90 12.66 -31.35
C LYS A 1 9.69 11.86 -30.07
N ARG A 2 8.45 11.68 -29.60
CA ARG A 2 8.17 10.81 -28.44
C ARG A 2 8.27 9.38 -28.96
N SER A 3 9.24 8.60 -28.49
CA SER A 3 9.26 7.17 -28.80
C SER A 3 8.03 6.52 -28.16
N SER A 4 7.31 5.70 -28.93
CA SER A 4 6.34 4.78 -28.36
C SER A 4 7.14 3.72 -27.62
N TRP A 5 7.11 3.77 -26.29
CA TRP A 5 7.66 2.71 -25.47
C TRP A 5 6.72 1.51 -25.55
N GLU A 6 7.30 0.32 -25.62
CA GLU A 6 6.58 -0.95 -25.54
C GLU A 6 7.06 -1.67 -24.30
N ALA A 7 6.19 -1.79 -23.29
CA ALA A 7 6.53 -2.33 -21.97
C ALA A 7 7.29 -3.66 -22.04
N GLU A 8 6.82 -4.58 -22.90
CA GLU A 8 7.44 -5.89 -23.10
C GLU A 8 8.85 -5.80 -23.69
N LYS A 9 9.07 -4.95 -24.69
CA LYS A 9 10.38 -4.83 -25.36
C LYS A 9 11.38 -4.05 -24.53
N ASP A 10 10.92 -2.99 -23.88
CA ASP A 10 11.78 -2.05 -23.18
C ASP A 10 12.07 -2.52 -21.74
N TRP A 11 11.14 -3.24 -21.10
CA TRP A 11 11.21 -3.61 -19.69
C TRP A 11 11.06 -5.12 -19.41
N GLY A 12 10.80 -5.94 -20.43
CA GLY A 12 10.50 -7.37 -20.25
C GLY A 12 11.60 -8.19 -19.57
N ASN A 13 12.86 -7.75 -19.69
CA ASN A 13 14.02 -8.41 -19.09
C ASN A 13 14.46 -7.79 -17.75
N TYR A 14 13.73 -6.81 -17.23
CA TYR A 14 14.04 -6.18 -15.96
C TYR A 14 13.22 -6.79 -14.83
N THR A 15 13.87 -6.94 -13.69
CA THR A 15 13.25 -7.36 -12.43
C THR A 15 13.11 -6.15 -11.52
N PHE A 16 11.91 -5.95 -10.99
CA PHE A 16 11.62 -4.92 -9.99
C PHE A 16 11.53 -5.58 -8.62
N THR A 17 12.17 -4.98 -7.63
CA THR A 17 12.16 -5.43 -6.24
C THR A 17 11.79 -4.28 -5.33
N ASP A 18 11.01 -4.54 -4.29
CA ASP A 18 10.63 -3.52 -3.31
C ASP A 18 10.29 -4.16 -1.97
N GLU A 19 10.36 -3.35 -0.91
CA GLU A 19 9.82 -3.67 0.41
C GLU A 19 8.42 -3.06 0.60
N MET A 20 7.48 -3.87 1.08
CA MET A 20 6.12 -3.41 1.39
C MET A 20 5.76 -3.76 2.84
N SER A 21 5.09 -2.84 3.54
CA SER A 21 4.45 -3.13 4.84
C SER A 21 2.94 -3.26 4.67
N ASN A 22 2.35 -4.37 5.11
CA ASN A 22 0.89 -4.50 5.22
C ASN A 22 0.49 -4.60 6.68
N GLU A 23 -0.54 -3.86 7.07
CA GLU A 23 -1.09 -3.89 8.42
C GLU A 23 -2.11 -5.02 8.52
N ILE A 24 -1.87 -5.97 9.41
CA ILE A 24 -2.80 -7.05 9.74
C ILE A 24 -3.97 -6.42 10.50
N SER A 25 -5.19 -6.71 10.05
CA SER A 25 -6.43 -6.19 10.65
C SER A 25 -6.69 -4.70 10.41
N ALA A 26 -6.01 -4.06 9.44
CA ALA A 26 -6.43 -2.73 9.00
C ALA A 26 -7.85 -2.81 8.39
N VAL A 27 -8.84 -2.28 9.11
CA VAL A 27 -10.18 -2.09 8.58
C VAL A 27 -10.09 -0.98 7.54
N PHE A 28 -10.32 -1.30 6.27
CA PHE A 28 -10.46 -0.29 5.22
C PHE A 28 -11.66 0.61 5.56
N GLY A 29 -11.40 1.84 6.01
CA GLY A 29 -12.45 2.78 6.42
C GLY A 29 -11.92 4.03 7.11
N LEU A 30 -12.77 5.06 7.19
CA LEU A 30 -12.52 6.23 8.02
C LEU A 30 -12.40 5.78 9.47
N ASN A 31 -11.18 5.76 9.99
CA ASN A 31 -10.96 5.52 11.42
C ASN A 31 -11.37 6.78 12.17
N HIS A 32 -12.56 6.75 12.78
CA HIS A 32 -13.01 7.84 13.63
C HIS A 32 -12.02 8.02 14.79
N VAL A 33 -11.60 9.26 15.03
CA VAL A 33 -10.95 9.61 16.31
C VAL A 33 -11.98 9.33 17.41
N TRP A 34 -11.51 8.90 18.58
CA TRP A 34 -12.39 8.67 19.72
C TRP A 34 -13.24 9.93 19.97
N ARG A 35 -14.55 9.75 20.15
CA ARG A 35 -15.49 10.83 20.48
C ARG A 35 -16.09 10.53 21.84
N GLU A 36 -15.98 11.45 22.77
CA GLU A 36 -16.57 11.28 24.09
C GLU A 36 -18.11 11.41 24.02
N THR A 37 -18.83 10.72 24.89
CA THR A 37 -20.30 10.77 24.93
C THR A 37 -20.78 12.18 25.29
N GLY A 38 -21.21 12.95 24.28
CA GLY A 38 -21.72 14.32 24.43
C GLY A 38 -21.08 15.34 23.49
N GLU A 39 -19.99 15.00 22.81
CA GLU A 39 -19.34 15.92 21.88
C GLU A 39 -20.11 16.08 20.56
N LYS A 40 -20.16 17.33 20.07
CA LYS A 40 -20.77 17.67 18.77
C LYS A 40 -19.89 17.14 17.64
N TRP A 41 -20.49 16.50 16.65
CA TRP A 41 -19.76 16.03 15.47
C TRP A 41 -19.29 17.21 14.60
N HIS A 42 -18.02 17.18 14.22
CA HIS A 42 -17.44 18.08 13.23
C HIS A 42 -16.75 17.26 12.12
N ASN A 43 -16.85 17.69 10.86
CA ASN A 43 -16.34 16.92 9.72
C ASN A 43 -14.80 16.84 9.66
N ASP A 44 -14.12 17.70 10.41
CA ASP A 44 -12.67 17.69 10.65
C ASP A 44 -12.24 16.65 11.72
N CYS A 45 -13.17 16.00 12.42
CA CYS A 45 -12.89 14.85 13.30
C CYS A 45 -12.45 13.58 12.54
N LEU A 46 -12.37 13.63 11.21
CA LEU A 46 -11.86 12.57 10.36
C LEU A 46 -10.33 12.64 10.29
N GLY A 47 -9.66 12.13 11.33
CA GLY A 47 -8.22 11.91 11.29
C GLY A 47 -7.89 10.62 10.52
N ALA A 48 -7.08 10.70 9.46
CA ALA A 48 -6.47 9.48 8.91
C ALA A 48 -5.51 8.91 9.97
N LYS A 49 -5.88 7.80 10.62
CA LYS A 49 -4.91 7.05 11.44
C LYS A 49 -3.79 6.58 10.51
N LYS A 50 -2.54 6.98 10.81
CA LYS A 50 -1.35 6.21 10.38
C LYS A 50 -1.50 4.77 10.88
N LYS A 51 -0.92 3.81 10.16
CA LYS A 51 -0.92 2.38 10.52
C LYS A 51 -0.64 2.21 12.02
N GLN A 52 -1.57 1.59 12.75
CA GLN A 52 -1.51 1.45 14.22
C GLN A 52 -1.54 -0.01 14.69
N GLY A 53 -1.97 -0.92 13.82
CA GLY A 53 -1.96 -2.37 14.05
C GLY A 53 -0.60 -3.01 13.76
N GLU A 54 -0.53 -4.31 14.03
CA GLU A 54 0.64 -5.12 13.72
C GLU A 54 0.87 -5.12 12.20
N THR A 55 2.08 -4.77 11.78
CA THR A 55 2.45 -4.80 10.37
C THR A 55 3.38 -5.95 10.09
N VAL A 56 3.17 -6.59 8.94
CA VAL A 56 4.11 -7.53 8.36
C VAL A 56 4.84 -6.82 7.24
N MET A 57 6.16 -6.93 7.25
CA MET A 57 7.01 -6.48 6.17
C MET A 57 7.21 -7.62 5.18
N TYR A 58 7.32 -7.26 3.91
CA TYR A 58 7.55 -8.20 2.84
C TYR A 58 8.64 -7.64 1.94
N TRP A 59 9.45 -8.53 1.41
CA TRP A 59 10.28 -8.25 0.25
C TRP A 59 9.75 -9.07 -0.92
N GLY A 60 9.60 -8.45 -2.09
CA GLY A 60 9.09 -9.14 -3.27
C GLY A 60 9.82 -8.75 -4.54
N MET A 61 9.83 -9.67 -5.50
CA MET A 61 10.30 -9.42 -6.85
C MET A 61 9.18 -9.66 -7.87
N VAL A 62 9.12 -8.82 -8.90
CA VAL A 62 8.22 -9.00 -10.06
C VAL A 62 8.96 -8.70 -11.36
N MET A 63 8.59 -9.43 -12.41
CA MET A 63 9.03 -9.15 -13.79
C MET A 63 7.85 -9.30 -14.75
N TRP A 64 8.07 -8.97 -16.02
CA TRP A 64 7.04 -9.10 -17.04
C TRP A 64 6.50 -10.53 -17.11
N GLY A 65 5.19 -10.69 -16.87
CA GLY A 65 4.51 -11.98 -16.93
C GLY A 65 4.85 -12.96 -15.81
N TRP A 66 5.65 -12.58 -14.79
CA TRP A 66 6.04 -13.50 -13.73
C TRP A 66 6.16 -12.83 -12.36
N LYS A 67 5.56 -13.48 -11.35
CA LYS A 67 5.75 -13.14 -9.94
C LYS A 67 6.96 -13.89 -9.41
N GLY A 68 7.97 -13.15 -8.96
CA GLY A 68 9.19 -13.69 -8.42
C GLY A 68 9.11 -14.07 -6.95
N PRO A 69 10.26 -14.35 -6.31
CA PRO A 69 10.31 -14.72 -4.91
C PRO A 69 9.67 -13.65 -4.01
N PHE A 70 9.07 -14.12 -2.92
CA PHE A 70 8.34 -13.30 -1.97
C PHE A 70 8.62 -13.81 -0.57
N PHE A 71 9.15 -12.93 0.28
CA PHE A 71 9.54 -13.25 1.64
C PHE A 71 8.81 -12.35 2.63
N VAL A 72 8.56 -12.93 3.81
CA VAL A 72 8.00 -12.26 4.99
C VAL A 72 9.13 -12.03 5.98
#